data_AF-A0A6A0GS56-F1
#
_entry.id   AF-A0A6A0GS56-F1
#
_cell.length_a   1.000
_cell.length_b   1.000
_cell.length_c   1.000
_cell.angle_alpha   90.00
_cell.angle_beta   90.00
_cell.angle_gamma   90.00
#
_symmetry.space_group_name_H-M   'P 1'
#
loop_
_entity.id
_entity.type
_entity.pdbx_description
1 polymer ?
#
loop_
_entity_poly.entity_id
_entity_poly.type
_entity_poly.pdbx_seq_one_letter_code
_entity_poly.pdbx_strand_id
1 'polypeptide(L)'
;MVPFPENVILERLRTAENTSPGSDGITYKHWRAVDPECRVLHLIYKICLQNKRIPSVWKESKTILIPKDGDPTDMKNWRPVTLCRTIYKIYTSCLVDCLRTWSTSEGVFCHAQKGFMPHDGVIEHNFALQTYLDNARRSQGEACVALLNFSNAFGSAVISTTLRRAGIGDDMIEVLEDTMNGGSTCIATENGVTQPFEVNS
;
A
#
# COMPACT_ATOMS: atom_id res chain seq x y z
N MET A 1 -18.76 -11.41 3.23
CA MET A 1 -18.05 -10.11 3.28
C MET A 1 -19.03 -8.94 3.08
N VAL A 2 -18.99 -7.92 3.93
CA VAL A 2 -19.84 -6.72 3.78
C VAL A 2 -19.27 -5.87 2.63
N PRO A 3 -20.09 -5.45 1.63
CA PRO A 3 -19.62 -4.57 0.58
C PRO A 3 -19.15 -3.23 1.15
N PHE A 4 -18.20 -2.56 0.49
CA PHE A 4 -17.79 -1.22 0.91
C PHE A 4 -19.01 -0.31 1.01
N PRO A 5 -19.27 0.34 2.15
CA PRO A 5 -20.29 1.37 2.24
C PRO A 5 -20.02 2.45 1.18
N GLU A 6 -21.06 2.92 0.47
CA GLU A 6 -20.93 3.92 -0.61
C GLU A 6 -20.18 5.18 -0.15
N ASN A 7 -20.41 5.60 1.10
CA ASN A 7 -19.76 6.76 1.70
C ASN A 7 -18.23 6.61 1.79
N VAL A 8 -17.70 5.40 1.96
CA VAL A 8 -16.25 5.17 2.06
C VAL A 8 -15.56 5.49 0.73
N ILE A 9 -16.14 5.03 -0.39
CA ILE A 9 -15.58 5.30 -1.72
C ILE A 9 -15.63 6.79 -2.02
N LEU A 10 -16.74 7.43 -1.69
CA LEU A 10 -16.94 8.87 -1.90
C LEU A 10 -15.97 9.72 -1.06
N GLU A 11 -15.81 9.42 0.23
CA GLU A 11 -14.85 10.10 1.11
C GLU A 11 -13.42 9.94 0.61
N ARG A 12 -13.06 8.72 0.18
CA ARG A 12 -11.75 8.45 -0.42
C ARG A 12 -11.51 9.26 -1.66
N LEU A 13 -12.47 9.28 -2.58
CA LEU A 13 -12.34 10.01 -3.81
C LEU A 13 -12.30 11.53 -3.58
N ARG A 14 -13.01 12.05 -2.58
CA ARG A 14 -12.99 13.48 -2.23
C ARG A 14 -11.66 13.93 -1.62
N THR A 15 -11.08 13.11 -0.74
CA THR A 15 -9.83 13.44 -0.01
C THR A 15 -8.56 13.11 -0.80
N ALA A 16 -8.66 12.25 -1.83
CA ALA A 16 -7.51 11.87 -2.64
C ALA A 16 -6.93 13.07 -3.44
N GLU A 17 -5.65 13.35 -3.19
CA GLU A 17 -4.87 14.24 -4.02
C GLU A 17 -4.79 13.73 -5.46
N ASN A 18 -4.69 14.65 -6.41
CA ASN A 18 -4.66 14.28 -7.82
C ASN A 18 -3.25 13.85 -8.24
N THR A 19 -2.93 12.58 -8.00
CA THR A 19 -1.63 11.97 -8.37
C THR A 19 -1.57 11.52 -9.83
N SER A 20 -0.37 11.19 -10.30
CA SER A 20 -0.13 10.61 -11.63
C SER A 20 -0.98 9.37 -11.90
N PRO A 21 -1.61 9.28 -13.10
CA PRO A 21 -2.42 8.13 -13.49
C PRO A 21 -1.57 6.90 -13.78
N GLY A 22 -2.24 5.76 -13.93
CA GLY A 22 -1.63 4.55 -14.49
C GLY A 22 -1.53 4.61 -16.01
N SER A 23 -1.40 3.45 -16.64
CA SER A 23 -1.31 3.31 -18.11
C SER A 23 -2.54 3.80 -18.87
N ASP A 24 -3.70 3.93 -18.20
CA ASP A 24 -4.96 4.41 -18.79
C ASP A 24 -5.11 5.94 -18.84
N GLY A 25 -4.20 6.70 -18.22
CA GLY A 25 -4.31 8.16 -18.14
C GLY A 25 -5.47 8.67 -17.27
N ILE A 26 -6.19 7.79 -16.56
CA ILE A 26 -7.36 8.18 -15.74
C ILE A 26 -6.89 8.62 -14.36
N THR A 27 -7.22 9.86 -13.98
CA THR A 27 -6.86 10.47 -12.69
C THR A 27 -8.04 10.46 -11.71
N TYR A 28 -7.79 10.76 -10.42
CA TYR A 28 -8.86 10.95 -9.44
C TYR A 28 -9.80 12.10 -9.83
N LYS A 29 -9.31 13.16 -10.49
CA LYS A 29 -10.16 14.23 -11.05
C LYS A 29 -11.14 13.70 -12.10
N HIS A 30 -10.71 12.79 -12.97
CA HIS A 30 -11.60 12.19 -13.97
C HIS A 30 -12.71 11.37 -13.30
N TRP A 31 -12.38 10.57 -12.28
CA TRP A 31 -13.39 9.83 -11.50
C TRP A 31 -14.40 10.75 -10.81
N ARG A 32 -13.94 11.86 -10.22
CA ARG A 32 -14.84 12.86 -9.61
C ARG A 32 -15.78 13.51 -10.62
N ALA A 33 -15.36 13.64 -11.88
CA ALA A 33 -16.16 14.25 -12.94
C ALA A 33 -17.17 13.24 -13.54
N VAL A 34 -16.75 11.99 -13.76
CA VAL A 34 -17.56 10.97 -14.44
C VAL A 34 -18.52 10.24 -13.49
N ASP A 35 -18.13 10.05 -12.22
CA ASP A 35 -18.93 9.36 -11.21
C ASP A 35 -18.91 10.14 -9.87
N PRO A 36 -19.49 11.35 -9.83
CA PRO A 36 -19.39 12.25 -8.68
C PRO A 36 -20.00 11.68 -7.39
N GLU A 37 -20.97 10.77 -7.52
CA GLU A 37 -21.62 10.07 -6.41
C GLU A 37 -21.03 8.67 -6.16
N CYS A 38 -20.00 8.26 -6.91
CA CYS A 38 -19.36 6.95 -6.79
C CYS A 38 -20.29 5.74 -6.98
N ARG A 39 -21.43 5.90 -7.69
CA ARG A 39 -22.42 4.82 -7.88
C ARG A 39 -21.88 3.72 -8.80
N VAL A 40 -21.17 4.12 -9.86
CA VAL A 40 -20.58 3.19 -10.81
C VAL A 40 -19.40 2.46 -10.16
N LEU A 41 -18.51 3.18 -9.49
CA LEU A 41 -17.39 2.61 -8.75
C LEU A 41 -17.88 1.64 -7.66
N HIS A 42 -18.92 2.00 -6.91
CA HIS A 42 -19.52 1.12 -5.91
C HIS A 42 -20.04 -0.19 -6.53
N LEU A 43 -20.80 -0.12 -7.63
CA LEU A 43 -21.30 -1.30 -8.31
C LEU A 43 -20.16 -2.21 -8.79
N ILE A 44 -19.13 -1.64 -9.42
CA ILE A 44 -17.97 -2.39 -9.89
C ILE A 44 -17.26 -3.07 -8.73
N TYR A 45 -17.00 -2.35 -7.63
CA TYR A 45 -16.30 -2.91 -6.47
C TYR A 45 -17.13 -3.98 -5.76
N LYS A 46 -18.45 -3.80 -5.68
CA LYS A 46 -19.37 -4.80 -5.16
C LYS A 46 -19.28 -6.10 -5.95
N ILE A 47 -19.28 -6.03 -7.29
CA ILE A 47 -19.10 -7.20 -8.16
C ILE A 47 -17.74 -7.85 -7.91
N CYS A 48 -16.67 -7.06 -7.80
CA CYS A 48 -15.33 -7.57 -7.52
C CYS A 48 -15.26 -8.32 -6.18
N LEU A 49 -15.86 -7.75 -5.12
CA LEU A 49 -15.92 -8.37 -3.79
C LEU A 49 -16.77 -9.64 -3.78
N GLN A 50 -17.90 -9.66 -4.49
CA GLN A 50 -18.78 -10.83 -4.59
C GLN A 50 -18.09 -12.00 -5.30
N ASN A 51 -17.31 -11.71 -6.34
CA ASN A 51 -16.59 -12.72 -7.12
C ASN A 51 -15.17 -12.99 -6.58
N LYS A 52 -14.71 -12.20 -5.61
CA LYS A 52 -13.34 -12.23 -5.06
C LYS A 52 -12.26 -12.12 -6.13
N ARG A 53 -12.56 -11.37 -7.18
CA ARG A 53 -11.71 -11.18 -8.36
C ARG A 53 -11.78 -9.74 -8.83
N ILE A 54 -10.64 -9.16 -9.19
CA ILE A 54 -10.55 -7.87 -9.89
C ILE A 54 -10.16 -8.10 -11.36
N PRO A 55 -10.53 -7.17 -12.27
CA PRO A 55 -10.10 -7.23 -13.66
C PRO A 55 -8.56 -7.29 -13.76
N SER A 56 -8.03 -8.20 -14.58
CA SER A 56 -6.58 -8.34 -14.80
C SER A 56 -5.91 -7.04 -15.23
N VAL A 57 -6.62 -6.25 -16.05
CA VAL A 57 -6.20 -4.94 -16.52
C VAL A 57 -5.94 -3.93 -15.39
N TRP A 58 -6.52 -4.10 -14.21
CA TRP A 58 -6.23 -3.26 -13.03
C TRP A 58 -4.87 -3.57 -12.41
N LYS A 59 -4.38 -4.80 -12.61
CA LYS A 59 -3.10 -5.30 -12.12
C LYS A 59 -1.94 -4.94 -13.05
N GLU A 60 -2.23 -4.30 -14.18
CA GLU A 60 -1.23 -3.67 -15.05
C GLU A 60 -0.76 -2.35 -14.46
N SER A 61 0.54 -2.10 -14.54
CA SER A 61 1.16 -0.90 -14.01
C SER A 61 2.30 -0.39 -14.88
N LYS A 62 2.75 0.83 -14.61
CA LYS A 62 3.91 1.45 -15.26
C LYS A 62 4.93 1.86 -14.21
N THR A 63 6.12 1.29 -14.24
CA THR A 63 7.21 1.63 -13.32
C THR A 63 8.12 2.69 -13.93
N ILE A 64 8.34 3.78 -13.20
CA ILE A 64 9.36 4.79 -13.50
C ILE A 64 10.54 4.59 -12.55
N LEU A 65 11.76 4.89 -13.01
CA LEU A 65 12.95 4.85 -12.17
C LEU A 65 13.32 6.27 -11.75
N ILE A 66 13.41 6.50 -10.43
CA ILE A 66 13.84 7.78 -9.87
C ILE A 66 15.27 7.63 -9.34
N PRO A 67 16.24 8.46 -9.77
CA PRO A 67 17.61 8.35 -9.31
C PRO A 67 17.72 8.67 -7.80
N LYS A 68 18.59 7.94 -7.12
CA LYS A 68 19.14 8.28 -5.80
C LYS A 68 20.51 8.93 -5.98
N ASP A 69 21.07 9.41 -4.88
CA ASP A 69 22.49 9.76 -4.81
C ASP A 69 23.36 8.52 -5.07
N GLY A 70 24.44 8.68 -5.83
CA GLY A 70 25.37 7.61 -6.18
C GLY A 70 25.65 7.50 -7.68
N ASP A 71 26.32 6.41 -8.07
CA ASP A 71 26.62 6.10 -9.47
C ASP A 71 25.33 5.71 -10.22
N PRO A 72 24.93 6.42 -11.29
CA PRO A 72 23.72 6.14 -12.05
C PRO A 72 23.80 4.83 -12.85
N THR A 73 24.98 4.25 -13.03
CA THR A 73 25.15 2.96 -13.72
C THR A 73 24.81 1.76 -12.83
N ASP A 74 24.75 1.94 -11.51
CA ASP A 74 24.31 0.90 -10.57
C ASP A 74 22.78 0.99 -10.34
N MET A 75 22.07 -0.07 -10.73
CA MET A 75 20.61 -0.20 -10.54
C MET A 75 20.15 -0.07 -9.07
N LYS A 76 21.03 -0.32 -8.09
CA LYS A 76 20.71 -0.13 -6.65
C LYS A 76 20.49 1.35 -6.27
N ASN A 77 21.08 2.25 -7.06
CA ASN A 77 20.94 3.69 -6.92
C ASN A 77 19.69 4.24 -7.62
N TRP A 78 18.77 3.38 -8.06
CA TRP A 78 17.47 3.78 -8.59
C TRP A 78 16.34 3.32 -7.66
N ARG A 79 15.29 4.15 -7.54
CA ARG A 79 14.03 3.84 -6.86
C ARG A 79 12.97 3.52 -7.91
N PRO A 80 12.52 2.27 -8.02
CA PRO A 80 11.35 1.98 -8.84
C PRO A 80 10.08 2.56 -8.17
N VAL A 81 9.32 3.35 -8.91
CA VAL A 81 8.01 3.87 -8.50
C VAL A 81 6.97 3.35 -9.48
N THR A 82 6.07 2.52 -8.98
CA THR A 82 5.03 1.86 -9.78
C THR A 82 3.74 2.67 -9.80
N LEU A 83 3.30 3.07 -10.99
CA LEU A 83 2.07 3.80 -11.25
C LEU A 83 0.96 2.82 -11.62
N CYS A 84 0.12 2.51 -10.64
CA CYS A 84 -1.10 1.73 -10.84
C CYS A 84 -2.26 2.59 -11.36
N ARG A 85 -3.23 1.96 -12.02
CA ARG A 85 -4.49 2.59 -12.42
C ARG A 85 -5.22 3.15 -11.20
N THR A 86 -5.84 4.32 -11.33
CA THR A 86 -6.48 5.00 -10.19
C THR A 86 -7.68 4.23 -9.64
N ILE A 87 -8.43 3.55 -10.49
CA ILE A 87 -9.51 2.66 -10.05
C ILE A 87 -8.99 1.54 -9.13
N TYR A 88 -7.84 0.96 -9.45
CA TYR A 88 -7.20 -0.05 -8.61
C TYR A 88 -6.72 0.55 -7.28
N LYS A 89 -6.11 1.74 -7.31
CA LYS A 89 -5.68 2.46 -6.09
C LYS A 89 -6.85 2.80 -5.16
N ILE A 90 -8.00 3.22 -5.71
CA ILE A 90 -9.20 3.51 -4.92
C ILE A 90 -9.72 2.22 -4.28
N TYR A 91 -9.82 1.13 -5.06
CA TYR A 91 -10.26 -0.18 -4.57
C TYR A 91 -9.39 -0.69 -3.42
N THR A 92 -8.07 -0.72 -3.59
CA THR A 92 -7.14 -1.20 -2.54
C THR A 92 -7.11 -0.28 -1.33
N SER A 93 -7.28 1.03 -1.51
CA SER A 93 -7.43 1.94 -0.37
C SER A 93 -8.68 1.64 0.46
N CYS A 94 -9.79 1.23 -0.16
CA CYS A 94 -11.00 0.82 0.56
C CYS A 94 -10.75 -0.48 1.35
N LEU A 95 -10.01 -1.44 0.77
CA LEU A 95 -9.59 -2.66 1.48
C LEU A 95 -8.71 -2.33 2.70
N VAL A 96 -7.72 -1.44 2.52
CA VAL A 96 -6.83 -1.00 3.60
C VAL A 96 -7.60 -0.37 4.75
N ASP A 97 -8.66 0.38 4.48
CA ASP A 97 -9.50 0.95 5.52
C ASP A 97 -10.25 -0.11 6.31
N CYS A 98 -10.84 -1.09 5.61
CA CYS A 98 -11.50 -2.21 6.27
C CYS A 98 -10.51 -2.94 7.20
N LEU A 99 -9.31 -3.22 6.70
CA LEU A 99 -8.25 -3.86 7.48
C LEU A 99 -7.78 -2.99 8.65
N ARG A 100 -7.69 -1.68 8.48
CA ARG A 100 -7.30 -0.74 9.54
C ARG A 100 -8.34 -0.68 10.65
N THR A 101 -9.62 -0.56 10.29
CA THR A 101 -10.72 -0.54 11.26
C THR A 101 -10.76 -1.84 12.03
N TRP A 102 -10.69 -2.98 11.35
CA TRP A 102 -10.66 -4.30 11.97
C TRP A 102 -9.43 -4.48 12.89
N SER A 103 -8.23 -4.17 12.41
CA SER A 103 -7.00 -4.34 13.21
C SER A 103 -6.98 -3.44 14.45
N THR A 104 -7.63 -2.28 14.38
CA THR A 104 -7.79 -1.39 15.53
C THR A 104 -8.83 -1.92 16.52
N SER A 105 -9.98 -2.43 16.04
CA SER A 105 -11.02 -2.97 16.92
C SER A 105 -10.59 -4.24 17.65
N GLU A 106 -9.83 -5.09 16.96
CA GLU A 106 -9.31 -6.36 17.51
C GLU A 106 -7.97 -6.20 18.26
N GLY A 107 -7.42 -4.99 18.33
CA GLY A 107 -6.16 -4.73 19.05
C GLY A 107 -4.96 -5.51 18.50
N VAL A 108 -4.91 -5.73 17.18
CA VAL A 108 -3.92 -6.60 16.51
C VAL A 108 -2.50 -6.05 16.62
N PHE A 109 -2.35 -4.73 16.60
CA PHE A 109 -1.05 -4.08 16.63
C PHE A 109 -0.50 -3.91 18.05
N CYS A 110 0.78 -4.23 18.23
CA CYS A 110 1.52 -3.89 19.43
C CYS A 110 1.60 -2.35 19.59
N HIS A 111 1.62 -1.86 20.83
CA HIS A 111 1.78 -0.43 21.12
C HIS A 111 3.09 0.17 20.55
N ALA A 112 4.12 -0.65 20.33
CA ALA A 112 5.37 -0.23 19.68
C ALA A 112 5.26 -0.11 18.15
N GLN A 113 4.15 -0.54 17.53
CA GLN A 113 3.91 -0.34 16.10
C GLN A 113 3.52 1.11 15.86
N LYS A 114 4.44 1.87 15.26
CA LYS A 114 4.29 3.30 15.03
C LYS A 114 4.30 3.67 13.54
N GLY A 115 4.93 2.86 12.70
CA GLY A 115 4.90 3.02 11.25
C GLY A 115 3.52 2.72 10.67
N PHE A 116 3.09 3.51 9.69
CA PHE A 116 1.80 3.38 8.97
C PHE A 116 0.53 3.48 9.84
N MET A 117 0.67 3.96 11.09
CA MET A 117 -0.44 4.26 11.98
C MET A 117 -0.92 5.71 11.80
N PRO A 118 -2.17 6.07 12.21
CA PRO A 118 -2.72 7.42 12.01
C PRO A 118 -2.16 8.49 12.96
N HIS A 119 -0.98 8.28 13.55
CA HIS A 119 -0.30 9.19 14.46
C HIS A 119 1.18 9.31 14.09
N ASP A 120 1.83 10.41 14.51
CA ASP A 120 3.25 10.64 14.22
C ASP A 120 4.14 9.78 15.12
N GLY A 121 4.34 8.55 14.65
CA GLY A 121 5.18 7.56 15.29
C GLY A 121 6.67 7.85 15.24
N VAL A 122 7.13 8.69 14.30
CA VAL A 122 8.56 8.98 14.11
C VAL A 122 9.04 9.88 15.24
N ILE A 123 8.28 10.93 15.56
CA ILE A 123 8.61 11.83 16.67
C ILE A 123 8.67 11.05 17.99
N GLU A 124 7.68 10.19 18.24
CA GLU A 124 7.60 9.42 19.48
C GLU A 124 8.79 8.47 19.65
N HIS A 125 9.13 7.68 18.61
CA HIS A 125 10.26 6.76 18.68
C HIS A 125 11.61 7.48 18.74
N ASN A 126 11.78 8.61 18.05
CA ASN A 126 12.99 9.41 18.16
C ASN A 126 13.14 9.97 19.58
N PHE A 127 12.07 10.48 20.18
CA PHE A 127 12.08 10.97 21.55
C PHE A 127 12.38 9.85 22.56
N ALA A 128 11.77 8.67 22.40
CA ALA A 128 12.03 7.51 23.25
C ALA A 128 13.49 7.06 23.17
N LEU A 129 14.05 6.95 21.96
CA LEU A 129 15.44 6.61 21.74
C LEU A 129 16.38 7.64 22.35
N GLN A 130 16.13 8.94 22.11
CA GLN A 130 16.93 10.02 22.67
C GLN A 130 16.91 10.02 24.20
N THR A 131 15.73 9.82 24.79
CA THR A 131 15.56 9.71 26.25
C THR A 131 16.35 8.54 26.82
N TYR A 132 16.31 7.38 26.16
CA TYR A 132 17.09 6.21 26.57
C TYR A 132 18.60 6.48 26.57
N LEU A 133 19.10 7.08 25.48
CA LEU A 133 20.52 7.44 25.34
C LEU A 133 20.96 8.48 26.38
N ASP A 134 20.13 9.48 26.65
CA ASP A 134 20.45 10.54 27.62
C ASP A 134 20.43 10.02 29.06
N ASN A 135 19.53 9.09 29.39
CA ASN A 135 19.52 8.45 30.70
C ASN A 135 20.76 7.58 30.94
N ALA A 136 21.21 6.83 29.92
CA ALA A 136 22.46 6.08 30.01
C ALA A 136 23.67 7.00 30.23
N ARG A 137 23.74 8.12 29.50
CA ARG A 137 24.79 9.14 29.69
C ARG A 137 24.80 9.72 31.10
N ARG A 138 23.63 10.09 31.64
CA ARG A 138 23.49 10.70 32.98
C ARG A 138 23.84 9.74 34.10
N SER A 139 23.50 8.46 33.95
CA SER A 139 23.78 7.41 34.93
C SER A 139 25.18 6.79 34.80
N GLN A 140 25.98 7.24 33.82
CA GLN A 140 27.25 6.62 33.42
C GLN A 140 27.11 5.12 33.10
N GLY A 141 25.94 4.72 32.60
CA GLY A 141 25.65 3.35 32.16
C GLY A 141 25.95 3.13 30.68
N GLU A 142 25.83 1.88 30.24
CA GLU A 142 25.96 1.50 28.84
C GLU A 142 24.59 1.43 28.15
N ALA A 143 24.54 1.87 26.88
CA ALA A 143 23.37 1.75 26.02
C ALA A 143 23.76 0.98 24.75
N CYS A 144 22.96 -0.02 24.39
CA CYS A 144 23.11 -0.77 23.15
C CYS A 144 21.87 -0.59 22.28
N VAL A 145 22.07 -0.24 21.01
CA VAL A 145 20.98 -0.03 20.04
C VAL A 145 21.21 -0.94 18.84
N ALA A 146 20.23 -1.80 18.56
CA ALA A 146 20.23 -2.65 17.38
C ALA A 146 19.23 -2.11 16.35
N LEU A 147 19.74 -1.75 15.16
CA LEU A 147 18.93 -1.34 14.03
C LEU A 147 18.72 -2.54 13.11
N LEU A 148 17.51 -3.08 13.09
CA LEU A 148 17.15 -4.24 12.30
C LEU A 148 16.43 -3.81 11.02
N ASN A 149 16.82 -4.40 9.90
CA ASN A 149 16.13 -4.23 8.62
C ASN A 149 15.78 -5.60 8.03
N PHE A 150 14.52 -5.78 7.62
CA PHE A 150 14.06 -7.02 7.03
C PHE A 150 14.21 -6.97 5.51
N SER A 151 14.87 -7.97 4.94
CA SER A 151 14.81 -8.23 3.50
C SER A 151 13.47 -8.90 3.15
N ASN A 152 12.84 -8.45 2.06
CA ASN A 152 11.66 -9.11 1.49
C ASN A 152 10.43 -9.20 2.40
N ALA A 153 10.13 -8.15 3.16
CA ALA A 153 9.00 -8.10 4.10
C ALA A 153 7.60 -8.04 3.44
N PHE A 154 7.52 -7.95 2.10
CA PHE A 154 6.28 -7.72 1.35
C PHE A 154 5.86 -8.92 0.49
N GLY A 155 6.47 -10.09 0.67
CA GLY A 155 6.09 -11.30 -0.08
C GLY A 155 4.65 -11.74 0.21
N SER A 156 3.89 -12.06 -0.84
CA SER A 156 2.45 -12.37 -0.75
C SER A 156 2.16 -13.53 0.22
N ALA A 157 2.97 -14.58 0.19
CA ALA A 157 2.83 -15.75 1.06
C ALA A 157 2.96 -15.42 2.56
N VAL A 158 3.87 -14.49 2.92
CA VAL A 158 4.06 -14.05 4.31
C VAL A 158 2.86 -13.23 4.77
N ILE A 159 2.36 -12.34 3.90
CA ILE A 159 1.19 -11.51 4.18
C ILE A 159 -0.05 -12.39 4.41
N SER A 160 -0.39 -13.27 3.47
CA SER A 160 -1.56 -14.15 3.58
C SER A 160 -1.53 -15.01 4.85
N THR A 161 -0.38 -15.62 5.14
CA THR A 161 -0.21 -16.46 6.34
C THR A 161 -0.37 -15.64 7.62
N THR A 162 0.18 -14.43 7.65
CA THR A 162 0.09 -13.53 8.81
C THR A 162 -1.34 -13.07 9.04
N LEU A 163 -2.06 -12.65 8.00
CA LEU A 163 -3.45 -12.20 8.10
C LEU A 163 -4.38 -13.33 8.55
N ARG A 164 -4.18 -14.55 8.04
CA ARG A 164 -4.93 -15.73 8.49
C ARG A 164 -4.70 -16.03 9.96
N ARG A 165 -3.44 -15.98 10.41
CA ARG A 165 -3.08 -16.18 11.83
C ARG A 165 -3.61 -15.07 12.73
N ALA A 166 -3.76 -13.86 12.22
CA ALA A 166 -4.34 -12.73 12.94
C ALA A 166 -5.87 -12.82 13.04
N GLY A 167 -6.51 -13.79 12.37
CA GLY A 167 -7.96 -14.01 12.46
C GLY A 167 -8.79 -13.33 11.38
N ILE A 168 -8.16 -12.85 10.29
CA ILE A 168 -8.92 -12.35 9.13
C ILE A 168 -9.64 -13.51 8.45
N GLY A 169 -10.90 -13.31 8.09
CA GLY A 169 -11.70 -14.30 7.39
C GLY A 169 -11.19 -14.60 5.97
N ASP A 170 -11.34 -15.86 5.55
CA ASP A 170 -10.83 -16.38 4.27
C ASP A 170 -11.33 -15.61 3.04
N ASP A 171 -12.56 -15.10 3.07
CA ASP A 171 -13.11 -14.26 2.00
C ASP A 171 -12.25 -13.02 1.71
N MET A 172 -11.77 -12.34 2.75
CA MET A 172 -10.94 -11.13 2.62
C MET A 172 -9.52 -11.51 2.18
N ILE A 173 -9.00 -12.63 2.68
CA ILE A 173 -7.69 -13.13 2.27
C ILE A 173 -7.69 -13.46 0.79
N GLU A 174 -8.73 -14.12 0.28
CA GLU A 174 -8.84 -14.47 -1.14
C GLU A 174 -8.89 -13.22 -2.04
N VAL A 175 -9.59 -12.16 -1.60
CA VAL A 175 -9.56 -10.86 -2.30
C VAL A 175 -8.16 -10.26 -2.31
N LEU A 176 -7.48 -10.24 -1.16
CA LEU A 176 -6.13 -9.67 -1.05
C LEU A 176 -5.12 -10.46 -1.90
N GLU A 177 -5.19 -11.78 -1.87
CA GLU A 177 -4.39 -12.66 -2.72
C GLU A 177 -4.63 -12.37 -4.20
N ASP A 178 -5.88 -12.15 -4.60
CA ASP A 178 -6.18 -11.75 -5.97
C ASP A 178 -5.53 -10.40 -6.33
N THR A 179 -5.54 -9.42 -5.42
CA THR A 179 -4.88 -8.12 -5.67
C THR A 179 -3.35 -8.21 -5.79
N MET A 180 -2.72 -9.17 -5.10
CA MET A 180 -1.26 -9.35 -5.10
C MET A 180 -0.76 -10.22 -6.26
N ASN A 181 -1.61 -11.08 -6.84
CA ASN A 181 -1.20 -12.06 -7.83
C ASN A 181 -1.56 -11.66 -9.28
N GLY A 182 -0.69 -12.03 -10.22
CA GLY A 182 -0.92 -11.81 -11.66
C GLY A 182 -0.77 -10.35 -12.09
N GLY A 183 0.04 -9.58 -11.37
CA GLY A 183 0.40 -8.22 -11.77
C GLY A 183 1.42 -8.22 -12.89
N SER A 184 1.31 -7.25 -13.80
CA SER A 184 2.32 -7.00 -14.82
C SER A 184 2.74 -5.53 -14.80
N THR A 185 3.97 -5.27 -15.22
CA THR A 185 4.49 -3.92 -15.30
C THR A 185 5.38 -3.73 -16.51
N CYS A 186 5.50 -2.47 -16.95
CA CYS A 186 6.48 -2.04 -17.92
C CYS A 186 7.36 -0.94 -17.33
N ILE A 187 8.63 -0.90 -17.73
CA ILE A 187 9.55 0.15 -17.30
C ILE A 187 9.48 1.28 -18.30
N ALA A 188 9.24 2.49 -17.81
CA ALA A 188 9.26 3.70 -18.62
C ALA A 188 10.59 4.43 -18.45
N THR A 189 11.21 4.72 -19.58
CA THR A 189 12.48 5.44 -19.70
C THR A 189 12.27 6.66 -20.60
N GLU A 190 13.28 7.52 -20.69
CA GLU A 190 13.28 8.64 -21.65
C GLU A 190 13.16 8.17 -23.10
N ASN A 191 13.67 6.97 -23.40
CA ASN A 191 13.68 6.38 -24.75
C ASN A 191 12.41 5.59 -25.10
N GLY A 192 11.42 5.56 -24.19
CA GLY A 192 10.18 4.82 -24.37
C GLY A 192 9.90 3.81 -23.27
N VAL A 193 8.99 2.88 -23.55
CA VAL A 193 8.45 1.92 -22.59
C VAL A 193 8.86 0.51 -23.00
N THR A 194 9.31 -0.30 -22.05
CA THR A 194 9.64 -1.72 -22.32
C THR A 194 8.39 -2.54 -22.62
N GLN A 195 8.58 -3.75 -23.16
CA GLN A 195 7.50 -4.73 -23.16
C GLN A 195 7.06 -5.04 -21.73
N PRO A 196 5.76 -5.31 -21.50
CA PRO A 196 5.27 -5.74 -20.19
C PRO A 196 5.91 -7.06 -19.75
N PHE A 197 6.19 -7.17 -18.46
CA PHE A 197 6.64 -8.41 -17.82
C PHE A 197 5.87 -8.64 -16.51
N GLU A 198 5.81 -9.90 -16.09
CA GLU A 198 5.12 -10.27 -14.86
C GLU A 198 5.90 -9.83 -13.61
N VAL A 199 5.16 -9.29 -12.64
CA VAL A 199 5.71 -8.93 -11.34
C VAL A 199 5.61 -10.15 -10.45
N ASN A 200 6.73 -10.85 -10.27
CA ASN A 200 6.82 -11.94 -9.31
C ASN A 200 6.85 -11.35 -7.89
N SER A 201 5.84 -11.67 -7.09
CA SER A 201 5.75 -11.33 -5.67
C SER A 201 6.32 -12.43 -4.77
#